data_AF-L7JZV7-F1
#
_entry.id   AF-L7JZV7-F1
#
_cell.length_a   1.000
_cell.length_b   1.000
_cell.length_c   1.000
_cell.angle_alpha   90.00
_cell.angle_beta   90.00
_cell.angle_gamma   90.00
#
_symmetry.space_group_name_H-M   'P 1'
#
loop_
_entity.id
_entity.type
_entity.pdbx_description
1 polymer ?
#
loop_
_entity_poly.entity_id
_entity_poly.type
_entity_poly.pdbx_seq_one_letter_code
_entity_poly.pdbx_strand_id
1 'polypeptide(L)'
;MYFLNVENDERHLYNTLQVDGITFYYYKNSGIDQKKKRRYSDQFRTCHLNYKDIYRKLKILEKHKDDNRDLDTLTTKWKECIDKCITVLKNEFELPAKEIFKAFELKKYGFLLEDYGEYDEIEEDD
;
A
#
# COMPACT_ATOMS: atom_id res chain seq x y z
N MET A 1 2.01 -5.35 30.11
CA MET A 1 3.02 -4.26 30.14
C MET A 1 2.29 -3.08 30.75
N TYR A 2 2.60 -2.73 31.99
CA TYR A 2 1.91 -1.66 32.70
C TYR A 2 2.78 -0.41 32.59
N PHE A 3 2.22 0.71 32.15
CA PHE A 3 2.91 1.99 32.03
C PHE A 3 2.54 2.82 33.26
N LEU A 4 3.51 3.02 34.16
CA LEU A 4 3.36 3.90 35.32
C LEU A 4 3.82 5.31 34.93
N ASN A 5 3.10 6.34 35.39
CA ASN A 5 3.62 7.70 35.40
C ASN A 5 4.73 7.75 36.45
N VAL A 6 5.99 7.77 36.01
CA VAL A 6 7.16 7.79 36.89
C VAL A 6 7.36 9.21 37.42
N GLU A 7 7.40 9.36 38.75
CA GLU A 7 7.72 10.62 39.41
C GLU A 7 9.15 11.07 39.07
N ASN A 8 9.39 12.39 39.02
CA ASN A 8 10.65 12.95 38.50
C ASN A 8 11.89 12.47 39.27
N ASP A 9 11.75 12.21 40.56
CA ASP A 9 12.86 11.87 41.46
C ASP A 9 13.37 10.43 41.23
N GLU A 10 12.52 9.54 40.72
CA GLU A 10 12.85 8.12 40.51
C GLU A 10 13.40 7.83 39.10
N ARG A 11 13.42 8.81 38.19
CA ARG A 11 13.82 8.62 36.78
C ARG A 11 15.21 7.99 36.61
N HIS A 12 16.13 8.22 37.55
CA HIS A 12 17.48 7.67 37.51
C HIS A 12 17.51 6.13 37.56
N LEU A 13 16.47 5.50 38.11
CA LEU A 13 16.28 4.05 38.20
C LEU A 13 15.73 3.42 36.92
N TYR A 14 15.34 4.22 35.91
CA TYR A 14 14.69 3.74 34.70
C TYR A 14 15.51 4.10 33.44
N ASN A 15 15.37 3.28 32.41
CA ASN A 15 15.83 3.58 31.06
C ASN A 15 14.68 4.15 30.24
N THR A 16 15.00 5.04 29.29
CA THR A 16 14.04 5.73 28.43
C THR A 16 14.02 5.16 27.01
N LEU A 17 12.84 4.96 26.46
CA LEU A 17 12.61 4.62 25.06
C LEU A 17 11.65 5.66 24.45
N GLN A 18 12.02 6.30 23.34
CA GLN A 18 11.12 7.20 22.60
C GLN A 18 10.59 6.51 21.35
N VAL A 19 9.27 6.51 21.19
CA VAL A 19 8.58 6.05 19.98
C VAL A 19 7.47 7.05 19.67
N ASP A 20 7.47 7.61 18.46
CA ASP A 20 6.44 8.54 17.96
C ASP A 20 6.15 9.72 18.92
N GLY A 21 7.20 10.29 19.53
CA GLY A 21 7.10 11.41 20.47
C GLY A 21 6.67 11.05 21.89
N ILE A 22 6.33 9.78 22.17
CA ILE A 22 5.98 9.30 23.51
C ILE A 22 7.23 8.71 24.17
N THR A 23 7.52 9.13 25.40
CA THR A 23 8.65 8.63 26.19
C THR A 23 8.18 7.55 27.15
N PHE A 24 8.69 6.33 26.98
CA PHE A 24 8.41 5.17 27.82
C PHE A 24 9.57 4.93 28.78
N TYR A 25 9.23 4.62 30.04
CA TYR A 25 10.21 4.30 31.09
C TYR A 25 10.12 2.81 31.44
N TYR A 26 11.25 2.12 31.51
CA TYR A 26 11.33 0.75 32.02
C TYR A 26 12.44 0.63 33.05
N TYR A 27 12.19 -0.10 34.12
CA TYR A 27 13.10 -0.18 35.27
C TYR A 27 14.45 -0.78 34.85
N LYS A 28 15.56 -0.17 35.29
CA LYS A 28 16.89 -0.74 35.14
C LYS A 28 16.96 -1.97 36.04
N ASN A 29 16.69 -3.14 35.47
CA ASN A 29 16.75 -4.41 36.20
C ASN A 29 18.14 -4.58 36.82
N SER A 30 18.24 -4.47 38.15
CA SER A 30 19.33 -5.02 38.94
C SER A 30 19.17 -6.54 39.03
N GLY A 31 19.28 -7.20 37.88
CA GLY A 31 19.00 -8.61 37.74
C GLY A 31 19.42 -9.06 36.35
N ILE A 32 20.66 -9.54 36.28
CA ILE A 32 21.28 -10.38 35.25
C ILE A 32 20.21 -11.05 34.38
N ASP A 33 20.38 -11.00 33.05
CA ASP A 33 19.68 -11.80 32.05
C ASP A 33 19.68 -13.28 32.43
N GLN A 34 18.80 -13.67 33.34
CA GLN A 34 18.47 -15.06 33.56
C GLN A 34 17.69 -15.44 32.32
N LYS A 35 18.35 -16.18 31.42
CA LYS A 35 17.70 -16.96 30.36
C LYS A 35 16.62 -17.80 31.02
N LYS A 36 15.41 -17.25 31.15
CA LYS A 36 14.26 -17.95 31.72
C LYS A 36 14.09 -19.22 30.88
N LYS A 37 14.21 -20.39 31.51
CA LYS A 37 13.95 -21.67 30.83
C LYS A 37 12.55 -21.59 30.25
N ARG A 38 12.46 -21.52 28.91
CA ARG A 38 11.20 -21.65 28.20
C ARG A 38 10.56 -22.98 28.59
N ARG A 39 9.26 -22.98 28.85
CA ARG A 39 8.52 -24.24 29.04
C ARG A 39 8.64 -25.05 27.74
N TYR A 40 8.69 -26.38 27.83
CA TYR A 40 8.78 -27.24 26.63
C TYR A 40 7.68 -26.92 25.59
N SER A 41 6.51 -26.47 26.03
CA SER A 41 5.42 -26.02 25.16
C SER A 41 5.76 -24.78 24.31
N ASP A 42 6.65 -23.92 24.77
CA ASP A 42 7.08 -22.71 24.03
C ASP A 42 8.13 -23.03 22.95
N GLN A 43 8.73 -24.24 22.93
CA GLN A 43 9.61 -24.67 21.85
C GLN A 43 8.85 -24.96 20.55
N PHE A 44 7.55 -25.23 20.64
CA PHE A 44 6.67 -25.49 19.49
C PHE A 44 5.86 -24.27 19.05
N ARG A 45 5.98 -23.12 19.75
CA ARG A 45 5.43 -21.85 19.26
C ARG A 45 6.29 -21.35 18.11
N THR A 46 5.92 -21.74 16.89
CA THR A 46 6.55 -21.25 15.68
C THR A 46 6.32 -19.74 15.57
N CYS A 47 7.41 -18.97 15.57
CA CYS A 47 7.39 -17.52 15.56
C CYS A 47 6.77 -16.92 14.27
N HIS A 48 6.41 -17.76 13.29
CA HIS A 48 6.18 -17.34 11.89
C HIS A 48 4.81 -17.75 11.33
N LEU A 49 3.95 -18.42 12.10
CA LEU A 49 2.60 -18.81 11.68
C LEU A 49 1.56 -18.15 12.57
N ASN A 50 1.25 -16.88 12.26
CA ASN A 50 0.11 -16.22 12.87
C ASN A 50 -1.17 -16.62 12.13
N TYR A 51 -1.73 -17.79 12.48
CA TYR A 51 -2.97 -18.30 11.90
C TYR A 51 -4.11 -17.26 11.94
N LYS A 52 -4.16 -16.42 12.98
CA LYS A 52 -5.15 -15.34 13.09
C LYS A 52 -5.06 -14.33 11.95
N ASP A 53 -3.85 -13.98 11.52
CA ASP A 53 -3.64 -13.07 10.40
C ASP A 53 -3.98 -13.73 9.06
N ILE A 54 -3.65 -15.03 8.92
CA ILE A 54 -4.02 -15.82 7.74
C ILE A 54 -5.55 -15.86 7.61
N TYR A 55 -6.27 -16.17 8.69
CA TYR A 55 -7.73 -16.16 8.70
C TYR A 55 -8.32 -14.78 8.42
N ARG A 56 -7.73 -13.71 8.96
CA ARG A 56 -8.17 -12.34 8.68
C ARG A 56 -8.02 -12.00 7.19
N LYS A 57 -6.89 -12.37 6.57
CA LYS A 57 -6.64 -12.16 5.14
C LYS A 57 -7.61 -12.98 4.28
N LEU A 58 -7.83 -14.25 4.63
CA LEU A 58 -8.80 -15.10 3.93
C LEU A 58 -10.22 -14.53 3.99
N LYS A 59 -10.64 -14.01 5.15
CA LYS A 59 -11.97 -13.39 5.31
C LYS A 59 -12.14 -12.12 4.47
N ILE A 60 -11.07 -11.33 4.30
CA ILE A 60 -11.08 -10.15 3.42
C ILE A 60 -11.21 -10.60 1.96
N LEU A 61 -10.45 -11.61 1.54
CA LEU A 61 -10.52 -12.16 0.18
C LEU A 61 -11.89 -12.75 -0.12
N GLU A 62 -12.49 -13.47 0.83
CA GLU A 62 -13.83 -14.02 0.69
C GLU A 62 -14.89 -12.92 0.55
N LYS A 63 -14.78 -11.84 1.33
CA LYS A 63 -15.71 -10.71 1.26
C LYS A 63 -15.70 -9.99 -0.10
N HIS A 64 -14.53 -9.87 -0.72
CA HIS A 64 -14.36 -9.17 -2.00
C HIS A 64 -14.28 -10.13 -3.20
N LYS A 65 -14.63 -11.40 -3.00
CA LYS A 65 -14.58 -12.42 -4.04
C LYS A 65 -15.50 -12.10 -5.22
N ASP A 66 -16.66 -11.52 -4.93
CA ASP A 66 -17.65 -11.18 -5.94
C ASP A 66 -17.42 -9.76 -6.51
N ASP A 67 -16.97 -8.80 -5.68
CA ASP A 67 -16.66 -7.42 -6.11
C ASP A 67 -15.53 -7.36 -7.16
N ASN A 68 -14.52 -8.22 -7.02
CA ASN A 68 -13.34 -8.22 -7.89
C ASN A 68 -13.51 -9.08 -9.15
N ARG A 69 -14.61 -9.84 -9.27
CA ARG A 69 -14.78 -10.79 -10.38
C ARG A 69 -14.94 -10.09 -11.73
N ASP A 70 -15.50 -8.88 -11.71
CA ASP A 70 -15.83 -8.10 -12.90
C ASP A 70 -14.95 -6.87 -13.11
N LEU A 71 -13.89 -6.66 -12.32
CA LEU A 71 -13.02 -5.50 -12.51
C LEU A 71 -12.31 -5.51 -13.86
N ASP A 72 -11.85 -6.68 -14.31
CA ASP A 72 -11.22 -6.80 -15.63
C ASP A 72 -12.22 -6.52 -16.74
N THR A 73 -13.44 -7.07 -16.66
CA THR A 73 -14.48 -6.86 -17.68
C THR A 73 -15.00 -5.42 -17.69
N LEU A 74 -15.03 -4.76 -16.54
CA LEU A 74 -15.38 -3.36 -16.42
C LEU A 74 -14.27 -2.48 -17.00
N THR A 75 -13.01 -2.79 -16.68
CA THR A 75 -11.83 -2.08 -17.19
C THR A 75 -11.75 -2.18 -18.71
N THR A 76 -12.00 -3.36 -19.30
CA THR A 76 -12.01 -3.51 -20.76
C THR A 76 -13.15 -2.70 -21.39
N LYS A 77 -14.37 -2.74 -20.84
CA LYS A 77 -15.49 -1.92 -21.35
C LYS A 77 -15.20 -0.43 -21.31
N TRP A 78 -14.57 0.06 -20.23
CA TRP A 78 -14.19 1.47 -20.13
C TRP A 78 -13.09 1.85 -21.12
N LYS A 79 -12.09 0.98 -21.32
CA LYS A 79 -11.07 1.18 -22.35
C LYS A 79 -11.71 1.27 -23.74
N GLU A 80 -12.57 0.33 -24.10
CA GLU A 80 -13.30 0.34 -25.37
C GLU A 80 -14.18 1.60 -25.55
N CYS A 81 -14.78 2.11 -24.48
CA CYS A 81 -15.56 3.34 -24.54
C CYS A 81 -14.66 4.55 -24.82
N ILE A 82 -13.52 4.64 -24.13
CA ILE A 82 -12.55 5.71 -24.32
C ILE A 82 -11.97 5.65 -25.74
N ASP A 83 -11.64 4.47 -26.24
CA ASP A 83 -11.17 4.26 -27.62
C ASP A 83 -12.18 4.80 -28.63
N LYS A 84 -13.47 4.45 -28.45
CA LYS A 84 -14.54 4.97 -29.30
C LYS A 84 -14.62 6.49 -29.23
N CYS A 85 -14.56 7.08 -28.05
CA CYS A 85 -14.55 8.53 -27.90
C CYS A 85 -13.37 9.19 -28.61
N ILE A 86 -12.15 8.64 -28.49
CA ILE A 86 -10.97 9.15 -29.18
C ILE A 86 -11.15 9.07 -30.69
N THR A 87 -11.65 7.94 -31.21
CA THR A 87 -11.89 7.78 -32.65
C THR A 87 -12.95 8.75 -33.18
N VAL A 88 -14.01 9.02 -32.41
CA VAL A 88 -15.04 10.00 -32.77
C VAL A 88 -14.46 11.42 -32.79
N LEU A 89 -13.69 11.80 -31.76
CA LEU A 89 -13.05 13.12 -31.71
C LEU A 89 -12.06 13.30 -32.87
N LYS A 90 -11.33 12.25 -33.24
CA LYS A 90 -10.39 12.29 -34.36
C LYS A 90 -11.08 12.38 -35.72
N ASN A 91 -12.13 11.58 -35.93
CA ASN A 91 -12.75 11.44 -37.25
C ASN A 91 -13.85 12.46 -37.52
N GLU A 92 -14.66 12.83 -36.52
CA GLU A 92 -15.80 13.73 -36.70
C GLU A 92 -15.45 15.19 -36.38
N PHE A 93 -14.49 15.42 -35.48
CA PHE A 93 -14.09 16.77 -35.05
C PHE A 93 -12.70 17.16 -35.55
N GLU A 94 -12.03 16.31 -36.33
CA GLU A 94 -10.68 16.51 -36.88
C GLU A 94 -9.64 16.89 -35.81
N LEU A 95 -9.85 16.48 -34.56
CA LEU A 95 -8.92 16.75 -33.47
C LEU A 95 -7.76 15.75 -33.50
N PRO A 96 -6.50 16.21 -33.58
CA PRO A 96 -5.34 15.32 -33.54
C PRO A 96 -5.27 14.59 -32.20
N ALA A 97 -4.87 13.32 -32.21
CA ALA A 97 -4.83 12.50 -31.00
C ALA A 97 -3.91 13.11 -29.93
N LYS A 98 -2.82 13.77 -30.33
CA LYS A 98 -1.92 14.53 -29.44
C LYS A 98 -2.66 15.52 -28.54
N GLU A 99 -3.58 16.30 -29.11
CA GLU A 99 -4.33 17.31 -28.35
C GLU A 99 -5.31 16.65 -27.38
N ILE A 100 -5.96 15.57 -27.81
CA ILE A 100 -6.88 14.78 -26.98
C ILE A 100 -6.10 14.16 -25.80
N PHE A 101 -4.94 13.57 -26.07
CA PHE A 101 -4.08 12.95 -25.05
C PHE A 101 -3.58 13.97 -24.03
N LYS A 102 -3.23 15.18 -24.48
CA LYS A 102 -2.81 16.28 -23.61
C LYS A 102 -3.98 16.81 -22.77
N ALA A 103 -5.16 16.99 -23.37
CA ALA A 103 -6.33 17.53 -22.70
C ALA A 103 -6.88 16.60 -21.60
N PHE A 104 -6.85 15.28 -21.83
CA PHE A 104 -7.40 14.27 -20.92
C PHE A 104 -6.33 13.51 -20.11
N GLU A 105 -5.06 13.88 -20.25
CA GLU A 105 -3.91 13.23 -19.60
C GLU A 105 -3.89 11.70 -19.74
N LEU A 106 -4.27 11.19 -20.93
CA LEU A 106 -4.55 9.76 -21.17
C LEU A 106 -3.35 8.84 -20.90
N LYS A 107 -2.13 9.38 -20.99
CA LYS A 107 -0.88 8.69 -20.64
C LYS A 107 -0.87 8.19 -19.18
N LYS A 108 -1.51 8.91 -18.25
CA LYS A 108 -1.63 8.50 -16.83
C LYS A 108 -2.50 7.26 -16.64
N TYR A 109 -3.40 7.00 -17.58
CA TYR A 109 -4.35 5.87 -17.53
C TYR A 109 -3.87 4.68 -18.37
N GLY A 110 -2.65 4.73 -18.90
CA GLY A 110 -2.02 3.63 -19.64
C GLY A 110 -2.42 3.53 -21.11
N PHE A 111 -2.96 4.60 -21.70
CA PHE A 111 -3.12 4.72 -23.14
C PHE A 111 -1.82 5.21 -23.78
N LEU A 112 -1.45 4.63 -24.92
CA LEU A 112 -0.29 5.02 -25.69
C LEU A 112 -0.73 5.78 -26.94
N LEU A 113 -0.07 6.90 -27.24
CA LEU A 113 -0.40 7.71 -28.41
C LEU A 113 -0.15 6.92 -29.72
N GLU A 114 0.84 6.04 -29.69
CA GLU A 114 1.26 5.15 -30.78
C GLU A 114 0.10 4.27 -31.27
N ASP A 115 -0.78 3.83 -30.36
CA ASP A 115 -1.95 3.00 -30.68
C ASP A 115 -2.95 3.72 -31.60
N TYR A 116 -2.87 5.04 -31.69
CA TYR A 116 -3.74 5.89 -32.50
C TYR A 116 -3.01 6.51 -33.71
N GLY A 117 -1.81 6.02 -34.03
CA GLY A 117 -1.04 6.39 -35.21
C GLY A 117 -0.31 7.73 -35.12
N GLU A 118 -0.12 8.25 -33.91
CA GLU A 118 0.67 9.45 -33.64
C GLU A 118 1.82 9.12 -32.67
N TYR A 119 2.99 9.70 -32.90
CA TYR A 119 4.15 9.52 -32.03
C TYR A 119 4.33 10.77 -31.18
N ASP A 120 4.71 10.59 -29.91
CA ASP A 120 5.21 11.70 -29.08
C ASP A 120 6.38 12.30 -29.87
N GLU A 121 6.25 13.55 -30.30
CA GLU A 121 7.42 14.31 -30.76
C GLU A 121 8.28 14.45 -29.51
N ILE A 122 9.42 13.77 -29.52
CA ILE A 122 10.45 13.91 -28.50
C ILE A 122 10.78 15.41 -28.51
N GLU A 123 10.33 16.15 -27.49
CA GLU A 123 10.92 17.44 -27.17
C GLU A 123 12.37 17.12 -26.77
N GLU A 124 13.28 17.22 -27.75
CA GLU A 124 14.70 17.37 -27.47
C GLU A 124 14.85 18.70 -26.73
N ASP A 125 14.87 18.63 -25.40
CA ASP A 125 15.31 19.73 -24.54
C ASP A 125 16.81 19.96 -24.81
N ASP A 126 17.12 21.04 -25.54
CA ASP A 126 18.46 21.66 -25.62
C ASP A 126 18.87 22.32 -24.29
#